data_AF-A0A1N7IPM5-F1
#
_entry.id   AF-A0A1N7IPM5-F1
#
_cell.length_a   1.000
_cell.length_b   1.000
_cell.length_c   1.000
_cell.angle_alpha   90.00
_cell.angle_beta   90.00
_cell.angle_gamma   90.00
#
_symmetry.space_group_name_H-M   'P 1'
#
loop_
_entity.id
_entity.type
_entity.pdbx_description
1 polymer ?
#
loop_
_entity_poly.entity_id
_entity_poly.type
_entity_poly.pdbx_seq_one_letter_code
_entity_poly.pdbx_strand_id
1 'polypeptide(L)'
;MTEQTTGQQTQQETAQEQTGEERIDYNALDNTTGGRLIQAAFALAFTAVPDYVQSTPARVASWVGISAAFAGTVAAFNAFDEDPRNDLTARVDESSETASPARTWAVFAGGTALLIGGVRLSIAVQNKLAESLRRCGAKRPHTLLGLGAAALLFAGTELQARVNAS
;
A
#
# COMPACT_ATOMS: atom_id res chain seq x y z
N MET A 1 -25.69 35.08 -33.56
CA MET A 1 -24.34 35.37 -33.04
C MET A 1 -24.13 34.36 -31.92
N THR A 2 -23.64 33.18 -32.28
CA THR A 2 -23.53 32.02 -31.40
C THR A 2 -22.25 31.31 -31.80
N GLU A 3 -21.17 31.67 -31.12
CA GLU A 3 -19.86 31.07 -31.30
C GLU A 3 -19.49 30.29 -30.03
N GLN A 4 -18.89 29.12 -30.28
CA GLN A 4 -17.92 28.41 -29.44
C GLN A 4 -18.43 27.74 -28.17
N THR A 5 -18.93 26.51 -28.32
CA THR A 5 -18.77 25.47 -27.29
C THR A 5 -18.64 24.09 -27.94
N THR A 6 -17.69 23.93 -28.87
CA THR A 6 -17.47 22.64 -29.56
C THR A 6 -15.99 22.42 -29.83
N GLY A 7 -15.13 22.66 -28.83
CA GLY A 7 -13.68 22.54 -29.00
C GLY A 7 -12.95 21.74 -27.92
N GLN A 8 -13.61 21.40 -26.80
CA GLN A 8 -12.94 20.74 -25.66
C GLN A 8 -13.24 19.24 -25.54
N GLN A 9 -14.36 18.74 -26.07
CA GLN A 9 -14.69 17.32 -25.96
C GLN A 9 -13.85 16.44 -26.92
N THR A 10 -13.49 16.95 -28.09
CA THR A 10 -12.75 16.17 -29.11
C THR A 10 -11.27 15.94 -28.75
N GLN A 11 -10.67 16.78 -27.89
CA GLN A 11 -9.27 16.59 -27.46
C GLN A 11 -9.13 15.59 -26.30
N GLN A 12 -10.17 15.37 -25.49
CA GLN A 12 -10.14 14.34 -24.43
C GLN A 12 -10.28 12.93 -25.00
N GLU A 13 -11.08 12.74 -26.07
CA GLU A 13 -11.20 11.45 -26.76
C GLU A 13 -9.88 11.06 -27.46
N THR A 14 -9.15 12.01 -28.05
CA THR A 14 -7.94 11.69 -28.83
C THR A 14 -6.69 11.42 -27.98
N ALA A 15 -6.62 11.92 -26.74
CA ALA A 15 -5.50 11.62 -25.84
C ALA A 15 -5.63 10.25 -25.14
N GLN A 16 -6.85 9.73 -24.97
CA GLN A 16 -7.09 8.42 -24.35
C GLN A 16 -7.01 7.26 -25.35
N GLU A 17 -7.17 7.51 -26.65
CA GLU A 17 -7.17 6.46 -27.69
C GLU A 17 -5.78 6.20 -28.31
N GLN A 18 -4.78 7.06 -28.06
CA GLN A 18 -3.45 6.94 -28.68
C GLN A 18 -2.37 6.22 -27.87
N THR A 19 -2.65 5.78 -26.63
CA THR A 19 -1.66 5.02 -25.83
C THR A 19 -2.04 3.58 -25.51
N GLY A 20 -3.30 3.15 -25.66
CA GLY A 20 -3.67 1.75 -25.42
C GLY A 20 -3.29 1.19 -24.03
N GLU A 21 -2.96 2.06 -23.07
CA GLU A 21 -2.54 1.69 -21.71
C GLU A 21 -3.66 2.06 -20.74
N GLU A 22 -4.37 1.01 -20.30
CA GLU A 22 -5.33 1.06 -19.22
C GLU A 22 -4.59 1.35 -17.90
N ARG A 23 -4.73 2.58 -17.38
CA ARG A 23 -4.32 3.04 -16.03
C ARG A 23 -2.81 3.28 -15.83
N ILE A 24 -2.43 4.55 -15.63
CA ILE A 24 -1.10 4.95 -15.13
C ILE A 24 -0.88 4.27 -13.76
N ASP A 25 0.13 3.40 -13.67
CA ASP A 25 0.50 2.68 -12.46
C ASP A 25 1.64 3.42 -11.73
N TYR A 26 1.41 3.74 -10.45
CA TYR A 26 2.16 4.74 -9.68
C TYR A 26 3.26 4.16 -8.79
N ASN A 27 3.56 2.86 -8.90
CA ASN A 27 4.55 2.19 -8.06
C ASN A 27 5.49 1.33 -8.91
N ALA A 28 6.80 1.53 -8.79
CA ALA A 28 7.78 0.59 -9.35
C ALA A 28 7.85 -0.74 -8.56
N LEU A 29 7.32 -0.75 -7.33
CA LEU A 29 7.39 -1.89 -6.42
C LEU A 29 6.33 -2.98 -6.66
N ASP A 30 5.19 -2.71 -7.29
CA ASP A 30 4.17 -3.75 -7.62
C ASP A 30 4.31 -4.28 -9.06
N ASN A 31 4.90 -3.50 -9.96
CA ASN A 31 5.08 -3.86 -11.37
C ASN A 31 6.15 -4.94 -11.62
N THR A 32 7.13 -5.07 -10.74
CA THR A 32 8.19 -6.08 -10.89
C THR A 32 8.01 -7.25 -9.93
N THR A 33 8.36 -8.46 -10.37
CA THR A 33 8.41 -9.64 -9.47
C THR A 33 9.33 -9.39 -8.27
N GLY A 34 10.43 -8.64 -8.47
CA GLY A 34 11.34 -8.23 -7.40
C GLY A 34 10.67 -7.34 -6.36
N GLY A 35 9.87 -6.36 -6.78
CA GLY A 35 9.13 -5.50 -5.87
C GLY A 35 8.01 -6.24 -5.11
N ARG A 36 7.27 -7.14 -5.78
CA ARG A 36 6.29 -8.02 -5.11
C ARG A 36 6.94 -8.91 -4.05
N LEU A 37 8.15 -9.41 -4.32
CA LEU A 37 8.93 -10.17 -3.35
C LEU A 37 9.33 -9.30 -2.14
N ILE A 38 9.72 -8.04 -2.35
CA ILE A 38 10.04 -7.10 -1.27
C ILE A 38 8.81 -6.79 -0.42
N GLN A 39 7.64 -6.59 -1.03
CA GLN A 39 6.38 -6.41 -0.31
C GLN A 39 6.04 -7.63 0.57
N ALA A 40 6.20 -8.84 0.03
CA ALA A 40 6.01 -10.07 0.79
C ALA A 40 7.02 -10.23 1.93
N ALA A 41 8.30 -9.91 1.68
CA ALA A 41 9.35 -9.95 2.70
C ALA A 41 9.08 -8.94 3.84
N PHE A 42 8.58 -7.75 3.51
CA PHE A 42 8.13 -6.77 4.50
C PHE A 42 7.01 -7.33 5.37
N ALA A 43 5.97 -7.91 4.78
CA ALA A 43 4.85 -8.49 5.53
C ALA A 43 5.33 -9.58 6.50
N LEU A 44 6.21 -10.48 6.05
CA LEU A 44 6.82 -11.50 6.91
C LEU A 44 7.60 -10.85 8.07
N ALA A 45 8.52 -9.94 7.77
CA ALA A 45 9.38 -9.32 8.76
C ALA A 45 8.57 -8.55 9.82
N PHE A 46 7.58 -7.78 9.38
CA PHE A 46 6.72 -6.98 10.25
C PHE A 46 5.88 -7.87 11.18
N THR A 47 5.26 -8.92 10.65
CA THR A 47 4.45 -9.84 11.46
C THR A 47 5.31 -10.66 12.42
N ALA A 48 6.53 -11.04 12.05
CA ALA A 48 7.37 -11.93 12.86
C ALA A 48 7.94 -11.28 14.14
N VAL A 49 7.99 -9.94 14.25
CA VAL A 49 8.59 -9.20 15.36
C VAL A 49 8.30 -9.75 16.76
N PRO A 50 7.04 -10.10 17.13
CA PRO A 50 6.71 -10.54 18.49
C PRO A 50 7.41 -11.83 18.92
N ASP A 51 7.84 -12.67 17.98
CA ASP A 51 8.53 -13.93 18.27
C ASP A 51 10.02 -13.73 18.63
N TYR A 52 10.63 -12.62 18.22
CA TYR A 52 12.06 -12.35 18.39
C TYR A 52 12.34 -11.25 19.41
N VAL A 53 11.42 -10.30 19.55
CA VAL A 53 11.58 -9.15 20.43
C VAL A 53 10.57 -9.27 21.55
N GLN A 54 11.02 -9.31 22.80
CA GLN A 54 10.15 -9.54 23.97
C GLN A 54 9.62 -8.23 24.56
N SER A 55 10.43 -7.16 24.56
CA SER A 55 10.04 -5.90 25.18
C SER A 55 9.19 -5.05 24.25
N THR A 56 8.10 -4.49 24.79
CA THR A 56 7.21 -3.58 24.07
C THR A 56 7.95 -2.40 23.40
N PRO A 57 8.84 -1.65 24.08
CA PRO A 57 9.53 -0.55 23.42
C PRO A 57 10.44 -1.02 22.27
N ALA A 58 11.14 -2.15 22.43
CA ALA A 58 11.97 -2.67 21.34
C ALA A 58 11.11 -3.20 20.18
N ARG A 59 9.94 -3.80 20.44
CA ARG A 59 9.00 -4.21 19.37
C ARG A 59 8.56 -3.02 18.54
N VAL A 60 8.18 -1.92 19.20
CA VAL A 60 7.80 -0.67 18.52
C VAL A 60 8.98 -0.15 17.69
N ALA A 61 10.18 -0.10 18.28
CA ALA A 61 11.37 0.31 17.54
C ALA A 61 11.66 -0.59 16.32
N SER A 62 11.48 -1.91 16.44
CA SER A 62 11.64 -2.85 15.32
C SER A 62 10.59 -2.62 14.24
N TRP A 63 9.31 -2.46 14.59
CA TRP A 63 8.27 -2.15 13.61
C TRP A 63 8.53 -0.83 12.89
N VAL A 64 8.91 0.22 13.63
CA VAL A 64 9.28 1.52 13.04
C VAL A 64 10.47 1.36 12.10
N GLY A 65 11.52 0.65 12.52
CA GLY A 65 12.71 0.42 11.69
C GLY A 65 12.41 -0.37 10.41
N ILE A 66 11.60 -1.44 10.50
CA ILE A 66 11.16 -2.22 9.35
C ILE A 66 10.34 -1.37 8.38
N SER A 67 9.39 -0.58 8.90
CA SER A 67 8.59 0.34 8.09
C SER A 67 9.43 1.43 7.43
N ALA A 68 10.41 1.99 8.15
CA ALA A 68 11.31 3.00 7.60
C ALA A 68 12.20 2.42 6.49
N ALA A 69 12.73 1.21 6.68
CA ALA A 69 13.51 0.53 5.64
C ALA A 69 12.67 0.23 4.39
N PHE A 70 11.42 -0.21 4.57
CA PHE A 70 10.50 -0.43 3.46
C PHE A 70 10.14 0.87 2.74
N ALA A 71 9.78 1.93 3.48
CA ALA A 71 9.49 3.24 2.92
C ALA A 71 10.71 3.82 2.15
N GLY A 72 11.92 3.67 2.70
CA GLY A 72 13.16 4.05 2.01
C GLY A 72 13.39 3.25 0.73
N THR A 73 13.05 1.96 0.72
CA THR A 73 13.11 1.11 -0.48
C THR A 73 12.12 1.58 -1.55
N VAL A 74 10.88 1.88 -1.17
CA VAL A 74 9.85 2.45 -2.06
C VAL A 74 10.34 3.79 -2.63
N ALA A 75 10.83 4.69 -1.77
CA ALA A 75 11.33 6.00 -2.20
C ALA A 75 12.51 5.87 -3.17
N ALA A 76 13.43 4.94 -2.93
CA ALA A 76 14.55 4.68 -3.82
C ALA A 76 14.07 4.18 -5.20
N PHE A 77 13.14 3.22 -5.24
CA PHE A 77 12.59 2.75 -6.51
C PHE A 77 11.80 3.82 -7.25
N ASN A 78 11.02 4.63 -6.54
CA ASN A 78 10.29 5.76 -7.15
C ASN A 78 11.25 6.84 -7.68
N ALA A 79 12.39 7.09 -7.02
CA ALA A 79 13.39 8.03 -7.50
C ALA A 79 14.15 7.55 -8.75
N PHE A 80 14.16 6.24 -9.03
CA PHE A 80 14.71 5.71 -10.29
C PHE A 80 13.67 5.64 -11.42
N ASP A 81 12.39 5.76 -11.10
CA ASP A 81 11.24 5.67 -12.01
C ASP A 81 10.62 7.06 -12.25
N GLU A 82 11.44 7.99 -12.76
CA GLU A 82 11.06 9.37 -13.04
C GLU A 82 10.31 9.48 -14.40
N ASP A 83 9.11 8.91 -14.48
CA ASP A 83 8.15 9.24 -15.55
C ASP A 83 7.52 10.63 -15.25
N PRO A 84 7.59 11.63 -16.16
CA PRO A 84 7.03 12.96 -15.95
C PRO A 84 5.50 13.00 -15.74
N ARG A 85 4.77 11.91 -15.98
CA ARG A 85 3.34 11.76 -15.62
C ARG A 85 3.10 11.47 -14.13
N ASN A 86 4.16 11.11 -13.40
CA ASN A 86 4.16 10.78 -11.97
C ASN A 86 4.40 12.02 -11.07
N ASP A 87 4.42 13.21 -11.65
CA ASP A 87 4.58 14.45 -10.89
C ASP A 87 3.31 14.80 -10.10
N LEU A 88 3.32 14.48 -8.81
CA LEU A 88 2.26 14.79 -7.86
C LEU A 88 2.04 16.31 -7.70
N THR A 89 3.03 17.15 -8.01
CA THR A 89 2.87 18.60 -7.91
C THR A 89 1.93 19.14 -8.99
N ALA A 90 1.89 18.50 -10.16
CA ALA A 90 0.97 18.87 -11.24
C ALA A 90 -0.52 18.58 -10.93
N ARG A 91 -0.83 17.69 -9.97
CA ARG A 91 -2.22 17.36 -9.56
C ARG A 91 -2.72 18.10 -8.33
N VAL A 92 -1.82 18.69 -7.55
CA VAL A 92 -2.18 19.46 -6.34
C VAL A 92 -2.82 20.80 -6.70
N ASP A 93 -2.53 21.35 -7.88
CA ASP A 93 -3.07 22.64 -8.33
C ASP A 93 -4.57 22.60 -8.70
N GLU A 94 -5.19 21.42 -8.87
CA GLU A 94 -6.58 21.31 -9.32
C GLU A 94 -7.63 21.32 -8.18
N SER A 95 -7.25 21.12 -6.91
CA SER A 95 -8.21 20.98 -5.81
C SER A 95 -8.15 22.15 -4.83
N SER A 96 -8.60 23.33 -5.26
CA SER A 96 -8.83 24.50 -4.39
C SER A 96 -10.31 24.69 -4.02
N GLU A 97 -11.06 23.59 -3.88
CA GLU A 97 -12.33 23.64 -3.15
C GLU A 97 -12.03 23.71 -1.65
N THR A 98 -12.30 24.86 -1.04
CA THR A 98 -12.17 25.11 0.39
C THR A 98 -13.08 24.17 1.19
N ALA A 99 -12.58 22.98 1.54
CA ALA A 99 -13.32 22.02 2.34
C ALA A 99 -13.69 22.63 3.71
N SER A 100 -14.97 22.57 4.09
CA SER A 100 -15.45 23.02 5.40
C SER A 100 -14.59 22.42 6.53
N PRO A 101 -14.11 23.22 7.51
CA PRO A 101 -13.28 22.72 8.61
C PRO A 101 -13.90 21.52 9.33
N ALA A 102 -15.23 21.49 9.48
CA ALA A 102 -15.94 20.38 10.10
C ALA A 102 -15.82 19.08 9.30
N ARG A 103 -15.88 19.15 7.95
CA ARG A 103 -15.69 17.99 7.07
C ARG A 103 -14.27 17.47 7.17
N THR A 104 -13.28 18.37 7.20
CA THR A 104 -11.86 18.02 7.39
C THR A 104 -11.62 17.31 8.73
N TRP A 105 -12.12 17.87 9.84
CA TRP A 105 -12.00 17.23 11.15
C TRP A 105 -12.77 15.91 11.24
N ALA A 106 -13.94 15.80 10.62
CA ALA A 106 -14.70 14.55 10.56
C ALA A 106 -13.94 13.46 9.79
N VAL A 107 -13.29 13.80 8.68
CA VAL A 107 -12.45 12.86 7.92
C VAL A 107 -11.24 12.44 8.74
N PHE A 108 -10.54 13.38 9.41
CA PHE A 108 -9.41 13.02 10.27
C PHE A 108 -9.81 12.15 11.45
N ALA A 109 -10.87 12.52 12.17
CA ALA A 109 -11.36 11.76 13.31
C ALA A 109 -11.89 10.38 12.91
N GLY A 110 -12.70 10.33 11.84
CA GLY A 110 -13.23 9.09 11.28
C GLY A 110 -12.12 8.17 10.77
N GLY A 111 -11.17 8.71 10.01
CA GLY A 111 -10.01 7.98 9.52
C GLY A 111 -9.13 7.45 10.65
N THR A 112 -8.86 8.27 11.66
CA THR A 112 -8.09 7.85 12.84
C THR A 112 -8.81 6.75 13.61
N ALA A 113 -10.13 6.87 13.81
CA ALA A 113 -10.93 5.85 14.49
C ALA A 113 -10.94 4.52 13.72
N LEU A 114 -11.09 4.57 12.39
CA LEU A 114 -11.01 3.39 11.53
C LEU A 114 -9.63 2.74 11.58
N LEU A 115 -8.55 3.53 11.56
CA LEU A 115 -7.19 3.03 11.67
C LEU A 115 -6.96 2.35 13.02
N ILE A 116 -7.32 3.00 14.13
CA ILE A 116 -7.19 2.42 15.48
C ILE A 116 -8.04 1.15 15.58
N GLY A 117 -9.31 1.20 15.16
CA GLY A 117 -10.22 0.05 15.19
C GLY A 117 -9.69 -1.12 14.37
N GLY A 118 -9.22 -0.85 13.15
CA GLY A 118 -8.62 -1.83 12.24
C GLY A 118 -7.36 -2.46 12.81
N VAL A 119 -6.45 -1.67 13.39
CA VAL A 119 -5.24 -2.17 14.06
C VAL A 119 -5.62 -3.07 15.23
N ARG A 120 -6.58 -2.67 16.07
CA ARG A 120 -7.02 -3.46 17.24
C ARG A 120 -7.66 -4.77 16.82
N LEU A 121 -8.50 -4.75 15.78
CA LEU A 121 -9.10 -5.96 15.22
C LEU A 121 -8.03 -6.90 14.65
N SER A 122 -7.08 -6.37 13.87
CA SER A 122 -5.98 -7.14 13.31
C SER A 122 -5.14 -7.81 14.41
N ILE A 123 -4.78 -7.07 15.47
CA ILE A 123 -4.06 -7.63 16.62
C ILE A 123 -4.87 -8.76 17.28
N ALA A 124 -6.18 -8.57 17.47
CA ALA A 124 -7.03 -9.59 18.08
C ALA A 124 -7.08 -10.88 17.23
N VAL A 125 -7.22 -10.75 15.92
CA VAL A 125 -7.20 -11.87 14.98
C VAL A 125 -5.84 -12.58 15.01
N GLN A 126 -4.75 -11.83 14.88
CA GLN A 126 -3.39 -12.39 14.91
C GLN A 126 -3.11 -13.11 16.22
N ASN A 127 -3.49 -12.55 17.37
CA ASN A 127 -3.32 -13.20 18.66
C ASN A 127 -4.11 -14.52 18.76
N LYS A 128 -5.36 -14.56 18.25
CA LYS A 128 -6.14 -15.79 18.22
C LYS A 128 -5.52 -16.86 17.33
N LEU A 129 -5.06 -16.48 16.14
CA LEU A 129 -4.39 -17.40 15.22
C LEU A 129 -3.05 -17.89 15.81
N ALA A 130 -2.29 -16.99 16.42
CA ALA A 130 -1.01 -17.32 17.04
C ALA A 130 -1.19 -18.28 18.23
N GLU A 131 -2.22 -18.07 19.04
CA GLU A 131 -2.60 -18.98 20.13
C GLU A 131 -3.00 -20.36 19.60
N SER A 132 -3.77 -20.42 18.51
CA SER A 132 -4.10 -21.68 17.84
C SER A 132 -2.84 -22.42 17.37
N LEU A 133 -1.93 -21.73 16.70
CA LEU A 133 -0.65 -22.29 16.25
C LEU A 133 0.22 -22.76 17.42
N ARG A 134 0.24 -22.02 18.53
CA ARG A 134 0.95 -22.42 19.75
C ARG A 134 0.40 -23.72 20.34
N ARG A 135 -0.91 -23.90 20.35
CA ARG A 135 -1.55 -25.16 20.78
C ARG A 135 -1.17 -26.35 19.89
N CYS A 136 -0.88 -26.10 18.62
CA CYS A 136 -0.33 -27.09 17.69
C CYS A 136 1.20 -27.29 17.83
N GLY A 137 1.85 -26.65 18.80
CA GLY A 137 3.29 -26.81 19.07
C GLY A 137 4.20 -25.83 18.32
N ALA A 138 3.65 -24.81 17.64
CA ALA A 138 4.46 -23.81 16.97
C ALA A 138 5.25 -22.97 17.98
N LYS A 139 6.59 -23.05 17.93
CA LYS A 139 7.49 -22.24 18.76
C LYS A 139 7.49 -20.76 18.38
N ARG A 140 7.22 -20.46 17.11
CA ARG A 140 7.25 -19.12 16.50
C ARG A 140 5.97 -18.87 15.69
N PRO A 141 4.83 -18.69 16.37
CA PRO A 141 3.53 -18.61 15.71
C PRO A 141 3.42 -17.39 14.78
N HIS A 142 3.96 -16.23 15.15
CA HIS A 142 3.85 -15.02 14.32
C HIS A 142 4.74 -15.11 13.08
N THR A 143 5.87 -15.78 13.18
CA THR A 143 6.73 -16.08 12.02
C THR A 143 5.98 -16.95 11.02
N LEU A 144 5.27 -17.99 11.48
CA LEU A 144 4.45 -18.83 10.59
C LEU A 144 3.29 -18.06 9.96
N LEU A 145 2.61 -17.20 10.73
CA LEU A 145 1.57 -16.32 10.20
C LEU A 145 2.12 -15.36 9.16
N GLY A 146 3.27 -14.74 9.44
CA GLY A 146 3.96 -13.85 8.51
C GLY A 146 4.37 -14.57 7.23
N LEU A 147 4.81 -15.83 7.34
CA LEU A 147 5.23 -16.64 6.19
C LEU A 147 4.04 -17.00 5.30
N GLY A 148 2.90 -17.37 5.91
CA GLY A 148 1.65 -17.58 5.20
C GLY A 148 1.12 -16.30 4.55
N ALA A 149 1.11 -15.19 5.27
CA ALA A 149 0.68 -13.89 4.76
C ALA A 149 1.56 -13.40 3.60
N ALA A 150 2.89 -13.56 3.71
CA ALA A 150 3.84 -13.22 2.66
C ALA A 150 3.64 -14.08 1.42
N ALA A 151 3.45 -15.39 1.58
CA ALA A 151 3.19 -16.30 0.47
C ALA A 151 1.88 -15.95 -0.25
N LEU A 152 0.81 -15.68 0.50
CA LEU A 152 -0.48 -15.25 -0.06
C LEU A 152 -0.38 -13.89 -0.76
N LEU A 153 0.31 -12.92 -0.15
CA LEU A 153 0.52 -11.61 -0.74
C LEU A 153 1.30 -11.71 -2.05
N PHE A 154 2.42 -12.43 -2.06
CA PHE A 154 3.21 -12.65 -3.28
C PHE A 154 2.40 -13.35 -4.37
N ALA A 155 1.72 -14.46 -4.02
CA ALA A 155 0.94 -15.21 -4.99
C ALA A 155 -0.21 -14.38 -5.58
N GLY A 156 -0.90 -13.59 -4.74
CA GLY A 156 -1.99 -12.72 -5.19
C GLY A 156 -1.52 -11.61 -6.12
N THR A 157 -0.42 -10.93 -5.76
CA THR A 157 0.12 -9.84 -6.59
C THR A 157 0.76 -10.38 -7.88
N GLU A 158 1.42 -11.53 -7.82
CA GLU A 158 1.99 -12.20 -9.00
C GLU A 158 0.89 -12.71 -9.95
N LEU A 159 -0.20 -13.25 -9.43
CA LEU A 159 -1.34 -13.66 -10.23
C LEU A 159 -1.99 -12.47 -10.94
N GLN A 160 -2.22 -11.37 -10.21
CA GLN A 160 -2.76 -10.14 -10.80
C GLN A 160 -1.86 -9.60 -11.91
N ALA A 161 -0.55 -9.59 -11.70
CA ALA A 161 0.41 -9.13 -12.71
C ALA A 161 0.37 -9.99 -13.98
N ARG A 162 0.18 -11.31 -13.84
CA ARG A 162 0.05 -12.23 -14.99
C ARG A 162 -1.25 -12.02 -15.75
N VAL A 163 -2.35 -11.74 -15.05
CA VAL A 163 -3.65 -11.45 -15.66
C VAL A 163 -3.60 -10.13 -16.43
N ASN A 164 -2.92 -9.11 -15.89
CA ASN A 164 -2.77 -7.82 -16.57
C ASN A 164 -1.85 -7.88 -17.81
N ALA A 165 -1.01 -8.91 -17.91
CA ALA A 165 -0.06 -9.08 -19.01
C ALA A 165 -0.58 -9.99 -20.16
N SER A 166 -1.78 -10.55 -20.02
CA SER A 166 -2.40 -11.48 -20.99
C SER A 166 -3.54 -10.81 -21.75
#